data_AF-A0AAV6BCQ4-F1
#
_entry.id   AF-A0AAV6BCQ4-F1
#
_cell.length_a   1.000
_cell.length_b   1.000
_cell.length_c   1.000
_cell.angle_alpha   90.00
_cell.angle_beta   90.00
_cell.angle_gamma   90.00
#
_symmetry.space_group_name_H-M   'P 1'
#
loop_
_entity.id
_entity.type
_entity.pdbx_description
1 polymer ?
#
loop_
_entity_poly.entity_id
_entity_poly.type
_entity_poly.pdbx_seq_one_letter_code
_entity_poly.pdbx_strand_id
1 'polypeptide(L)'
;MTLVARIVHGRPGALHLTLAAALGAGLLAPSRAGAMPLYASREGKTCIACHYDPNGGGMRNDFGFLYCKNRHGLDTEQKWANVTVDPRLNDWVAIGVDTRLLYIASHTKDGPVLGTSTFFPMQGQLNVAVTPHDYLTVVMSRGITTDSNNFEARELYGLIHELPHDLYAKLGRFRLPF
;
A
#
# COMPACT_ATOMS: atom_id res chain seq x y z
N MET A 1 26.77 62.46 31.98
CA MET A 1 25.37 62.02 32.27
C MET A 1 25.21 60.62 31.73
N THR A 2 25.07 59.66 32.64
CA THR A 2 25.24 58.22 32.40
C THR A 2 23.89 57.59 32.06
N LEU A 3 23.78 56.93 30.91
CA LEU A 3 22.55 56.26 30.45
C LEU A 3 22.48 54.86 31.10
N VAL A 4 21.67 54.71 32.15
CA VAL A 4 21.43 53.42 32.80
C VAL A 4 20.32 52.69 32.04
N ALA A 5 20.67 51.59 31.38
CA ALA A 5 19.73 50.68 30.74
C ALA A 5 18.87 49.98 31.83
N ARG A 6 17.58 50.32 31.87
CA ARG A 6 16.59 49.59 32.66
C ARG A 6 16.36 48.22 32.02
N ILE A 7 16.98 47.19 32.59
CA ILE A 7 16.62 45.79 32.31
C ILE A 7 15.22 45.58 32.88
N VAL A 8 14.21 45.58 32.00
CA VAL A 8 12.84 45.20 32.32
C VAL A 8 12.87 43.73 32.75
N HIS A 9 12.77 43.50 34.06
CA HIS A 9 12.64 42.18 34.63
C HIS A 9 11.30 41.59 34.18
N GLY A 10 11.34 40.71 33.18
CA GLY A 10 10.19 39.91 32.76
C GLY A 10 9.68 39.09 33.94
N ARG A 11 8.37 39.18 34.22
CA ARG A 11 7.74 38.47 35.36
C ARG A 11 7.96 36.96 35.18
N PRO A 12 8.54 36.24 36.15
CA PRO A 12 8.85 34.81 36.02
C PRO A 12 7.61 33.96 35.69
N GLY A 13 6.42 34.40 36.12
CA GLY A 13 5.15 33.76 35.80
C GLY A 13 4.78 33.75 34.31
N ALA A 14 5.24 34.72 33.51
CA ALA A 14 4.95 34.76 32.07
C ALA A 14 5.73 33.68 31.30
N LEU A 15 6.97 33.38 31.73
CA LEU A 15 7.81 32.33 31.15
C LEU A 15 7.26 30.93 31.46
N HIS A 16 6.74 30.71 32.68
CA HIS A 16 6.13 29.44 33.04
C HIS A 16 4.80 29.21 32.30
N LEU A 17 4.01 30.27 32.07
CA LEU A 17 2.75 30.17 31.34
C LEU A 17 2.96 29.87 29.85
N THR A 18 3.96 30.49 29.21
CA THR A 18 4.30 30.21 27.82
C THR A 18 4.90 28.81 27.65
N LEU A 19 5.73 28.36 28.60
CA LEU A 19 6.30 27.01 28.58
C LEU A 19 5.20 25.94 28.76
N ALA A 20 4.26 26.15 29.68
CA ALA A 20 3.12 25.26 29.88
C ALA A 20 2.19 25.23 28.66
N ALA A 21 1.94 26.38 28.02
CA ALA A 21 1.15 26.45 26.79
C ALA A 21 1.85 25.74 25.61
N ALA A 22 3.17 25.88 25.47
CA ALA A 22 3.95 25.18 24.45
C ALA A 22 3.97 23.66 24.67
N LEU A 23 4.10 23.21 25.93
CA LEU A 23 4.05 21.79 26.29
C LEU A 23 2.65 21.21 26.04
N GLY A 24 1.60 21.95 26.42
CA GLY A 24 0.21 21.58 26.16
C GLY A 24 -0.11 21.49 24.67
N ALA A 25 0.39 22.44 23.86
CA ALA A 25 0.26 22.41 22.42
C ALA A 25 1.02 21.22 21.77
N GLY A 26 2.19 20.86 22.30
CA GLY A 26 2.95 19.68 21.87
C GLY A 26 2.25 18.35 22.19
N LEU A 27 1.57 18.26 23.34
CA LEU A 27 0.83 17.06 23.76
C LEU A 27 -0.51 16.89 23.00
N LEU A 28 -1.06 17.98 22.46
CA LEU A 28 -2.26 17.97 21.61
C LEU A 28 -1.94 17.82 20.12
N ALA A 29 -0.65 17.77 19.74
CA ALA A 29 -0.26 17.51 18.37
C ALA A 29 -0.69 16.08 18.00
N PRO A 30 -1.47 15.88 16.92
CA PRO A 30 -1.90 14.55 16.52
C PRO A 30 -0.67 13.69 16.20
N SER A 31 -0.45 12.65 16.99
CA SER A 31 0.53 11.63 16.68
C SER A 31 0.13 10.92 15.39
N ARG A 32 1.06 10.78 14.44
CA ARG A 32 0.83 10.02 13.21
C ARG A 32 0.51 8.58 13.58
N ALA A 33 -0.75 8.18 13.44
CA ALA A 33 -1.16 6.79 13.58
C ALA A 33 -0.68 6.02 12.34
N GLY A 34 0.39 5.25 12.49
CA GLY A 34 0.88 4.35 11.45
C GLY A 34 0.03 3.09 11.39
N ALA A 35 -1.12 3.14 10.72
CA ALA A 35 -1.92 1.95 10.45
C ALA A 35 -1.28 1.18 9.29
N MET A 36 -0.61 0.06 9.59
CA MET A 36 -0.11 -0.87 8.58
C MET A 36 -0.93 -2.15 8.60
N PRO A 37 -1.20 -2.78 7.42
CA PRO A 37 -1.77 -4.12 7.39
C PRO A 37 -0.95 -5.09 8.24
N LEU A 38 -1.63 -6.05 8.89
CA LEU A 38 -0.97 -7.07 9.73
C LEU A 38 0.17 -7.77 8.97
N TYR A 39 -0.03 -8.04 7.67
CA TYR A 39 0.98 -8.66 6.83
C TYR A 39 2.24 -7.81 6.68
N ALA A 40 2.09 -6.53 6.32
CA ALA A 40 3.21 -5.60 6.18
C ALA A 40 3.99 -5.45 7.50
N SER A 41 3.27 -5.38 8.62
CA SER A 41 3.85 -5.32 9.96
C SER A 41 4.65 -6.58 10.31
N ARG A 42 4.15 -7.76 9.94
CA ARG A 42 4.84 -9.04 10.18
C ARG A 42 6.11 -9.18 9.37
N GLU A 43 6.10 -8.76 8.11
CA GLU A 43 7.26 -8.86 7.22
C GLU A 43 8.28 -7.72 7.45
N GLY A 44 7.93 -6.69 8.24
CA GLY A 44 8.78 -5.52 8.46
C GLY A 44 9.03 -4.70 7.19
N LYS A 45 8.07 -4.70 6.25
CA LYS A 45 8.17 -4.03 4.95
C LYS A 45 6.93 -3.18 4.70
N THR A 46 7.11 -2.00 4.11
CA THR A 46 6.00 -1.13 3.70
C THR A 46 5.33 -1.67 2.44
N CYS A 47 4.09 -1.24 2.17
CA CYS A 47 3.33 -1.72 1.02
C CYS A 47 4.04 -1.44 -0.33
N ILE A 48 4.68 -0.28 -0.47
CA ILE A 48 5.44 0.12 -1.66
C ILE A 48 6.63 -0.80 -1.95
N ALA A 49 7.16 -1.52 -0.95
CA ALA A 49 8.23 -2.48 -1.19
C ALA A 49 7.77 -3.58 -2.15
N CYS A 50 6.52 -4.05 -2.03
CA CYS A 50 6.01 -5.19 -2.80
C CYS A 50 5.08 -4.80 -3.95
N HIS A 51 4.49 -3.60 -3.93
CA HIS A 51 3.46 -3.17 -4.87
C HIS A 51 3.83 -1.90 -5.60
N TYR A 52 3.35 -1.75 -6.84
CA TYR A 52 3.43 -0.48 -7.56
C TYR A 52 2.57 0.62 -6.92
N ASP A 53 1.46 0.26 -6.28
CA ASP A 53 0.68 1.21 -5.47
C ASP A 53 1.36 1.39 -4.10
N PRO A 54 1.76 2.61 -3.72
CA PRO A 54 2.33 2.86 -2.39
C PRO A 54 1.39 2.51 -1.24
N ASN A 55 0.07 2.52 -1.50
CA ASN A 55 -0.96 2.13 -0.54
C ASN A 55 -1.21 0.60 -0.51
N GLY A 56 -0.52 -0.15 -1.37
CA GLY A 56 -0.60 -1.61 -1.46
C GLY A 56 -1.84 -2.13 -2.20
N GLY A 57 -1.80 -3.44 -2.47
CA GLY A 57 -2.79 -4.10 -3.30
C GLY A 57 -2.52 -3.91 -4.79
N GLY A 58 -3.35 -4.54 -5.62
CA GLY A 58 -3.13 -4.56 -7.07
C GLY A 58 -1.81 -5.25 -7.44
N MET A 59 -1.22 -4.80 -8.55
CA MET A 59 -0.03 -5.41 -9.13
C MET A 59 1.20 -5.33 -8.22
N ARG A 60 1.94 -6.44 -8.14
CA ARG A 60 3.26 -6.50 -7.50
C ARG A 60 4.35 -5.97 -8.42
N ASN A 61 5.36 -5.33 -7.84
CA ASN A 61 6.60 -4.99 -8.54
C ASN A 61 7.56 -6.20 -8.55
N ASP A 62 8.73 -6.03 -9.16
CA ASP A 62 9.72 -7.12 -9.30
C ASP A 62 10.16 -7.69 -7.95
N PHE A 63 10.42 -6.81 -6.98
CA PHE A 63 10.76 -7.23 -5.63
C PHE A 63 9.64 -8.07 -5.02
N GLY A 64 8.39 -7.59 -5.07
CA GLY A 64 7.23 -8.30 -4.54
C GLY A 64 7.01 -9.66 -5.19
N PHE A 65 7.22 -9.75 -6.51
CA PHE A 65 7.14 -11.03 -7.23
C PHE A 65 8.23 -12.02 -6.78
N LEU A 66 9.50 -11.59 -6.78
CA LEU A 66 10.63 -12.43 -6.38
C LEU A 66 10.56 -12.83 -4.91
N TYR A 67 10.18 -11.91 -4.04
CA TYR A 67 10.02 -12.15 -2.61
C TYR A 67 8.95 -13.23 -2.36
N CYS A 68 7.80 -13.17 -3.06
CA CYS A 68 6.80 -14.22 -2.98
C CYS A 68 7.30 -15.55 -3.58
N LYS A 69 7.99 -15.52 -4.72
CA LYS A 69 8.59 -16.71 -5.37
C LYS A 69 9.54 -17.44 -4.41
N ASN A 70 10.26 -16.70 -3.60
CA ASN A 70 11.23 -17.19 -2.61
C ASN A 70 10.64 -17.40 -1.21
N ARG A 71 9.32 -17.63 -1.10
CA ARG A 71 8.63 -17.86 0.19
C ARG A 71 8.86 -16.76 1.24
N HIS A 72 8.97 -15.51 0.80
CA HIS A 72 9.25 -14.35 1.65
C HIS A 72 10.65 -14.39 2.29
N GLY A 73 11.59 -15.08 1.65
CA GLY A 73 13.03 -15.01 1.90
C GLY A 73 13.75 -14.13 0.87
N LEU A 74 14.96 -13.70 1.21
CA LEU A 74 15.87 -13.02 0.28
C LEU A 74 16.72 -14.01 -0.52
N ASP A 75 16.92 -15.22 0.01
CA ASP A 75 17.62 -16.31 -0.65
C ASP A 75 16.70 -17.04 -1.65
N THR A 76 17.29 -17.63 -2.68
CA THR A 76 16.54 -18.41 -3.67
C THR A 76 15.97 -19.68 -3.05
N GLU A 77 14.64 -19.85 -3.14
CA GLU A 77 13.97 -21.09 -2.75
C GLU A 77 14.26 -22.20 -3.77
N GLN A 78 15.04 -23.20 -3.36
CA GLN A 78 15.51 -24.27 -4.24
C GLN A 78 14.37 -25.10 -4.82
N LYS A 79 13.28 -25.30 -4.08
CA LYS A 79 12.13 -26.09 -4.55
C LYS A 79 11.47 -25.50 -5.80
N TRP A 80 11.53 -24.18 -5.99
CA TRP A 80 10.89 -23.46 -7.08
C TRP A 80 11.89 -22.70 -7.97
N ALA A 81 13.19 -22.99 -7.84
CA ALA A 81 14.24 -22.29 -8.55
C ALA A 81 14.10 -22.39 -10.08
N ASN A 82 13.53 -23.50 -10.57
CA ASN A 82 13.29 -23.75 -11.99
C ASN A 82 12.00 -23.12 -12.55
N VAL A 83 11.22 -22.39 -11.74
CA VAL A 83 10.05 -21.67 -12.24
C VAL A 83 10.50 -20.53 -13.15
N THR A 84 10.16 -20.61 -14.42
CA THR A 84 10.53 -19.65 -15.47
C THR A 84 9.51 -18.53 -15.67
N VAL A 85 8.50 -18.44 -14.81
CA VAL A 85 7.50 -17.37 -14.88
C VAL A 85 8.17 -16.04 -14.55
N ASP A 86 8.06 -15.10 -15.49
CA ASP A 86 8.48 -13.71 -15.36
C ASP A 86 7.28 -12.81 -15.70
N PRO A 87 6.85 -11.90 -14.82
CA PRO A 87 5.78 -10.95 -15.12
C PRO A 87 6.19 -9.89 -16.16
N ARG A 88 7.48 -9.67 -16.40
CA ARG A 88 7.96 -8.68 -17.37
C ARG A 88 7.85 -9.22 -18.79
N LEU A 89 7.17 -8.45 -19.64
CA LEU A 89 7.19 -8.70 -21.09
C LEU A 89 8.43 -8.09 -21.75
N ASN A 90 8.91 -6.98 -21.19
CA ASN A 90 10.14 -6.29 -21.56
C ASN A 90 10.59 -5.36 -20.41
N ASP A 91 11.55 -4.47 -20.68
CA ASP A 91 12.13 -3.56 -19.70
C ASP A 91 11.19 -2.45 -19.19
N TRP A 92 10.02 -2.28 -19.77
CA TRP A 92 9.10 -1.20 -19.41
C TRP A 92 7.64 -1.65 -19.33
N VAL A 93 7.34 -2.93 -19.53
CA VAL A 93 5.98 -3.49 -19.47
C VAL A 93 6.00 -4.78 -18.67
N ALA A 94 5.14 -4.85 -17.66
CA ALA A 94 4.86 -6.05 -16.90
C ALA A 94 3.35 -6.34 -16.85
N ILE A 95 3.00 -7.61 -16.71
CA ILE A 95 1.61 -8.09 -16.59
C ILE A 95 1.49 -9.00 -15.37
N GLY A 96 0.37 -8.90 -14.67
CA GLY A 96 0.05 -9.76 -13.54
C GLY A 96 -1.43 -10.11 -13.49
N VAL A 97 -1.75 -11.23 -12.83
CA VAL A 97 -3.13 -11.67 -12.60
C VAL A 97 -3.32 -11.90 -11.11
N ASP A 98 -4.39 -11.36 -10.54
CA ASP A 98 -4.78 -11.67 -9.16
C ASP A 98 -6.12 -12.41 -9.16
N THR A 99 -6.11 -13.62 -8.64
CA THR A 99 -7.30 -14.44 -8.41
C THR A 99 -7.45 -14.74 -6.94
N ARG A 100 -8.69 -14.75 -6.46
CA ARG A 100 -9.02 -15.15 -5.09
C ARG A 100 -10.29 -15.97 -5.10
N LEU A 101 -10.18 -17.20 -4.59
CA LEU A 101 -11.26 -18.17 -4.48
C LEU A 101 -11.48 -18.47 -3.00
N LEU A 102 -12.73 -18.55 -2.58
CA LEU A 102 -13.13 -19.00 -1.25
C LEU A 102 -13.97 -20.26 -1.40
N TYR A 103 -13.58 -21.32 -0.71
CA TYR A 103 -14.47 -22.46 -0.51
C TYR A 103 -15.41 -22.16 0.66
N ILE A 104 -16.72 -22.20 0.42
CA ILE A 104 -17.75 -21.97 1.44
C ILE A 104 -18.52 -23.26 1.63
N ALA A 105 -18.54 -23.75 2.87
CA ALA A 105 -19.39 -24.84 3.30
C ALA A 105 -20.21 -24.40 4.51
N SER A 106 -21.52 -24.60 4.49
CA SER A 106 -22.41 -24.32 5.62
C SER A 106 -23.44 -25.42 5.78
N HIS A 107 -23.76 -25.75 7.03
CA HIS A 107 -24.81 -26.70 7.37
C HIS A 107 -26.20 -26.07 7.23
N THR A 108 -27.20 -26.90 6.96
CA THR A 108 -28.60 -26.52 7.16
C THR A 108 -28.85 -26.21 8.65
N LYS A 109 -29.83 -25.35 8.93
CA LYS A 109 -30.00 -24.69 10.25
C LYS A 109 -30.03 -25.65 11.45
N ASP A 110 -30.45 -26.92 11.25
CA ASP A 110 -30.66 -27.90 12.33
C ASP A 110 -30.24 -29.34 11.94
N GLY A 111 -29.28 -29.53 11.03
CA GLY A 111 -28.91 -30.87 10.59
C GLY A 111 -27.44 -31.05 10.18
N PRO A 112 -26.94 -32.29 10.17
CA PRO A 112 -25.57 -32.61 9.75
C PRO A 112 -25.36 -32.47 8.23
N VAL A 113 -26.42 -32.18 7.48
CA VAL A 113 -26.40 -32.04 6.02
C VAL A 113 -25.94 -30.63 5.64
N LEU A 114 -24.96 -30.56 4.75
CA LEU A 114 -24.49 -29.30 4.15
C LEU A 114 -25.62 -28.67 3.31
N GLY A 115 -26.00 -27.45 3.65
CA GLY A 115 -26.93 -26.62 2.87
C GLY A 115 -26.23 -25.81 1.78
N THR A 116 -24.93 -25.56 1.90
CA THR A 116 -24.10 -24.97 0.86
C THR A 116 -22.72 -25.61 0.89
N SER A 117 -22.19 -25.97 -0.28
CA SER A 117 -20.82 -26.42 -0.48
C SER A 117 -20.40 -26.01 -1.87
N THR A 118 -19.72 -24.88 -2.00
CA THR A 118 -19.36 -24.31 -3.30
C THR A 118 -18.09 -23.47 -3.24
N PHE A 119 -17.54 -23.17 -4.41
CA PHE A 119 -16.48 -22.19 -4.58
C PHE A 119 -17.08 -20.84 -4.97
N PHE A 120 -16.69 -19.79 -4.24
CA PHE A 120 -17.06 -18.42 -4.50
C PHE A 120 -15.82 -17.64 -5.02
N PRO A 121 -15.84 -17.17 -6.28
CA PRO A 121 -14.79 -16.31 -6.81
C PRO A 121 -14.91 -14.92 -6.21
N MET A 122 -14.00 -14.58 -5.29
CA MET A 122 -13.98 -13.30 -4.61
C MET A 122 -13.30 -12.20 -5.42
N GLN A 123 -12.33 -12.59 -6.26
CA GLN A 123 -11.58 -11.65 -7.08
C GLN A 123 -11.02 -12.36 -8.31
N GLY A 124 -11.12 -11.69 -9.45
CA GLY A 124 -10.35 -11.99 -10.65
C GLY A 124 -9.97 -10.66 -11.27
N GLN A 125 -8.69 -10.40 -11.49
CA GLN A 125 -8.24 -9.18 -12.16
C GLN A 125 -6.98 -9.41 -12.96
N LEU A 126 -6.90 -8.72 -14.10
CA LEU A 126 -5.70 -8.56 -14.89
C LEU A 126 -5.10 -7.19 -14.59
N ASN A 127 -3.79 -7.14 -14.42
CA ASN A 127 -3.05 -5.92 -14.17
C ASN A 127 -1.94 -5.76 -15.22
N VAL A 128 -1.70 -4.52 -15.62
CA VAL A 128 -0.60 -4.12 -16.49
C VAL A 128 0.10 -2.93 -15.84
N ALA A 129 1.43 -2.99 -15.76
CA ALA A 129 2.27 -1.88 -15.34
C ALA A 129 3.19 -1.50 -16.49
N VAL A 130 3.26 -0.20 -16.78
CA VAL A 130 4.12 0.38 -17.81
C VAL A 130 5.03 1.40 -17.15
N THR A 131 6.34 1.17 -17.18
CA THR A 131 7.36 1.99 -16.53
C THR A 131 8.31 2.55 -17.59
N PRO A 132 7.90 3.60 -18.33
CA PRO A 132 8.73 4.19 -19.39
C PRO A 132 9.97 4.93 -18.85
N HIS A 133 10.00 5.24 -17.56
CA HIS A 133 11.13 5.88 -16.88
C HIS A 133 11.21 5.36 -15.43
N ASP A 134 12.40 5.35 -14.85
CA ASP A 134 12.67 4.92 -13.47
C ASP A 134 11.84 5.62 -12.38
N TYR A 135 11.18 6.75 -12.68
CA TYR A 135 10.40 7.53 -11.72
C TYR A 135 8.92 7.68 -12.14
N LEU A 136 8.52 7.08 -13.26
CA LEU A 136 7.18 7.19 -13.81
C LEU A 136 6.64 5.80 -14.13
N THR A 137 5.55 5.43 -13.47
CA THR A 137 4.84 4.18 -13.73
C THR A 137 3.37 4.46 -14.00
N VAL A 138 2.81 3.82 -15.03
CA VAL A 138 1.37 3.80 -15.31
C VAL A 138 0.85 2.40 -14.99
N VAL A 139 -0.18 2.32 -14.16
CA VAL A 139 -0.81 1.05 -13.76
C VAL A 139 -2.25 1.01 -14.23
N MET A 140 -2.63 -0.09 -14.85
CA MET A 140 -4.00 -0.42 -15.23
C MET A 140 -4.40 -1.74 -14.58
N SER A 141 -5.56 -1.77 -13.93
CA SER A 141 -6.17 -2.98 -13.39
C SER A 141 -7.59 -3.14 -13.91
N ARG A 142 -7.93 -4.35 -14.37
CA ARG A 142 -9.26 -4.69 -14.87
C ARG A 142 -9.80 -5.94 -14.19
N GLY A 143 -11.04 -5.86 -13.70
CA GLY A 143 -11.76 -7.03 -13.20
C GLY A 143 -12.06 -8.02 -14.32
N ILE A 144 -11.82 -9.31 -14.05
CA ILE A 144 -12.25 -10.40 -14.92
C ILE A 144 -13.71 -10.69 -14.56
N THR A 145 -14.63 -10.20 -15.39
CA THR A 145 -16.08 -10.40 -15.24
C THR A 145 -16.55 -11.46 -16.23
N THR A 146 -17.58 -12.23 -15.85
CA THR A 146 -18.27 -13.16 -16.76
C THR A 146 -19.34 -12.46 -17.61
N ASP A 147 -19.74 -11.25 -17.22
CA ASP A 147 -20.67 -10.39 -17.97
C ASP A 147 -19.88 -9.38 -18.84
N SER A 148 -20.20 -9.32 -20.13
CA SER A 148 -19.39 -8.68 -21.18
C SER A 148 -19.68 -7.18 -21.38
N ASN A 149 -20.79 -6.66 -20.84
CA ASN A 149 -21.31 -5.35 -21.26
C ASN A 149 -20.75 -4.14 -20.49
N ASN A 150 -19.86 -4.34 -19.52
CA ASN A 150 -19.22 -3.25 -18.76
C ASN A 150 -17.70 -3.39 -18.80
N PHE A 151 -17.07 -2.88 -19.86
CA PHE A 151 -15.63 -2.61 -19.83
C PHE A 151 -15.39 -1.40 -18.95
N GLU A 152 -15.01 -1.63 -17.69
CA GLU A 152 -14.48 -0.58 -16.84
C GLU A 152 -13.14 -1.02 -16.22
N ALA A 153 -12.10 -0.22 -16.46
CA ALA A 153 -10.85 -0.35 -15.71
C ALA A 153 -11.15 -0.03 -14.23
N ARG A 154 -10.86 -0.99 -13.35
CA ARG A 154 -11.00 -0.81 -11.90
C ARG A 154 -10.06 0.28 -11.42
N GLU A 155 -8.85 0.30 -11.98
CA GLU A 155 -7.81 1.30 -11.72
C GLU A 155 -7.09 1.64 -13.02
N LEU A 156 -6.80 2.92 -13.24
CA LEU A 156 -5.96 3.45 -14.31
C LEU A 156 -5.33 4.74 -13.80
N TYR A 157 -4.06 4.68 -13.40
CA TYR A 157 -3.36 5.82 -12.83
C TYR A 157 -1.91 5.88 -13.27
N GLY A 158 -1.39 7.10 -13.36
CA GLY A 158 0.04 7.40 -13.39
C GLY A 158 0.55 7.67 -11.99
N LEU A 159 1.77 7.24 -11.72
CA LEU A 159 2.50 7.43 -10.48
C LEU A 159 3.86 8.02 -10.79
N ILE A 160 4.13 9.19 -10.24
CA ILE A 160 5.48 9.75 -10.13
C ILE A 160 5.95 9.47 -8.71
N HIS A 161 7.05 8.76 -8.55
CA HIS A 161 7.61 8.39 -7.24
C HIS A 161 9.01 8.96 -7.06
N GLU A 162 9.54 8.82 -5.84
CA GLU A 162 10.89 9.29 -5.46
C GLU A 162 11.08 10.80 -5.63
N LEU A 163 10.02 11.57 -5.38
CA LEU A 163 10.11 13.01 -5.21
C LEU A 163 10.83 13.32 -3.87
N PRO A 164 11.40 14.53 -3.71
CA PRO A 164 12.10 14.92 -2.49
C PRO A 164 11.28 14.60 -1.22
N HIS A 165 11.94 14.05 -0.20
CA HIS A 165 11.31 13.59 1.05
C HIS A 165 10.36 12.39 0.90
N ASP A 166 10.72 11.43 0.03
CA ASP A 166 9.95 10.19 -0.21
C ASP A 166 8.50 10.44 -0.66
N LEU A 167 8.30 11.56 -1.35
CA LEU A 167 6.99 11.95 -1.84
C LEU A 167 6.66 11.22 -3.14
N TYR A 168 5.37 11.05 -3.37
CA TYR A 168 4.85 10.54 -4.63
C TYR A 168 3.59 11.31 -5.03
N ALA A 169 3.34 11.38 -6.33
CA ALA A 169 2.14 11.95 -6.91
C ALA A 169 1.42 10.89 -7.74
N LYS A 170 0.13 10.66 -7.44
CA LYS A 170 -0.72 9.69 -8.14
C LYS A 170 -1.87 10.42 -8.82
N LEU A 171 -2.05 10.19 -10.12
CA LEU A 171 -3.06 10.87 -10.94
C LEU A 171 -3.84 9.84 -11.77
N GLY A 172 -5.18 9.91 -11.73
CA GLY A 172 -6.07 9.06 -12.51
C GLY A 172 -7.20 8.46 -11.68
N ARG A 173 -7.73 7.31 -12.12
CA ARG A 173 -8.72 6.52 -11.38
C ARG A 173 -7.99 5.49 -10.53
N PHE A 174 -8.06 5.61 -9.20
CA PHE A 174 -7.42 4.69 -8.29
C PHE A 174 -8.24 4.50 -7.01
N ARG A 175 -7.99 3.37 -6.32
CA ARG A 175 -8.55 3.13 -4.99
C ARG A 175 -7.96 4.11 -3.99
N LEU A 176 -8.82 4.75 -3.20
CA LEU A 176 -8.38 5.64 -2.13
C LEU A 176 -8.00 4.81 -0.89
N PRO A 177 -6.98 5.23 -0.13
CA PRO A 177 -6.54 4.53 1.07
C PRO A 177 -7.46 4.86 2.26
N PHE A 178 -8.62 4.21 2.33
CA PHE A 178 -9.49 4.22 3.52
C PHE A 178 -10.41 2.99 3.56
#